data_AF-A0A7X7PZT2-F1
#
_entry.id   AF-A0A7X7PZT2-F1
#
_cell.length_a   1.000
_cell.length_b   1.000
_cell.length_c   1.000
_cell.angle_alpha   90.00
_cell.angle_beta   90.00
_cell.angle_gamma   90.00
#
_symmetry.space_group_name_H-M   'P 1'
#
loop_
_entity.id
_entity.type
_entity.pdbx_description
1 polymer ?
#
loop_
_entity_poly.entity_id
_entity_poly.type
_entity_poly.pdbx_seq_one_letter_code
_entity_poly.pdbx_strand_id
1 'polypeptide(L)'
;MRTLLVFIVCWLAPAIAFADDYNRIIRLEQDVRELERQVSTLQREISALRRDSGTRRLGPGRIESMRTQASDAWVDAEKWRRIEIGAREMDVIELLGPPTSMRVQDGSRILLYAMEIGSSGFLSGSVTLRDREVIAIELPTLK
;
A
#
# COMPACT_ATOMS: atom_id res chain seq x y z
N MET A 1 55.74 47.77 10.88
CA MET A 1 54.48 47.54 10.14
C MET A 1 54.32 46.06 9.78
N ARG A 2 54.41 45.14 10.76
CA ARG A 2 54.36 43.67 10.52
C ARG A 2 53.10 43.01 11.10
N THR A 3 52.26 43.80 11.77
CA THR A 3 51.04 43.35 12.46
C THR A 3 49.75 43.63 11.68
N LEU A 4 49.80 44.42 10.59
CA LEU A 4 48.62 44.78 9.79
C LEU A 4 48.26 43.73 8.72
N LEU A 5 49.20 42.89 8.30
CA LEU A 5 48.99 41.95 7.20
C LEU A 5 48.31 40.64 7.65
N VAL A 6 48.36 40.31 8.95
CA VAL A 6 47.73 39.10 9.50
C VAL A 6 46.22 39.31 9.74
N PHE A 7 45.77 40.55 9.97
CA PHE A 7 44.36 40.83 10.26
C PHE A 7 43.44 40.78 9.02
N ILE A 8 43.99 40.91 7.81
CA ILE A 8 43.19 40.96 6.56
C ILE A 8 42.86 39.55 6.04
N VAL A 9 43.68 38.54 6.34
CA VAL A 9 43.44 37.17 5.86
C VAL A 9 42.35 36.44 6.67
N CYS A 10 42.05 36.90 7.89
CA CYS A 10 41.10 36.21 8.77
C CYS A 10 39.63 36.66 8.62
N TRP A 11 39.32 37.63 7.74
CA TRP A 11 37.96 38.15 7.57
C TRP A 11 37.23 37.68 6.30
N LEU A 12 37.87 36.82 5.49
CA LEU A 12 37.32 36.34 4.22
C LEU A 12 36.75 34.91 4.28
N ALA A 13 36.36 34.42 5.46
CA ALA A 13 35.98 33.02 5.66
C ALA A 13 34.47 32.65 5.76
N PRO A 14 33.44 33.54 5.74
CA PRO A 14 32.05 33.05 5.78
C PRO A 14 31.37 32.88 4.41
N ALA A 15 31.98 33.26 3.29
CA ALA A 15 31.27 33.31 2.00
C ALA A 15 31.06 31.95 1.31
N ILE A 16 31.80 30.91 1.69
CA ILE A 16 31.79 29.61 0.96
C ILE A 16 30.59 28.74 1.39
N ALA A 17 30.02 28.95 2.58
CA ALA A 17 28.90 28.15 3.09
C ALA A 17 27.54 28.49 2.45
N PHE A 18 27.32 29.75 2.06
CA PHE A 18 26.03 30.21 1.51
C PHE A 18 25.79 29.79 0.05
N ALA A 19 26.85 29.56 -0.72
CA ALA A 19 26.74 29.13 -2.11
C ALA A 19 26.21 27.69 -2.24
N ASP A 20 26.57 26.82 -1.30
CA ASP A 20 26.13 25.42 -1.29
C ASP A 20 24.62 25.32 -1.00
N ASP A 21 24.13 26.14 -0.05
CA ASP A 21 22.73 26.18 0.34
C ASP A 21 21.84 26.74 -0.78
N TYR A 22 22.30 27.79 -1.49
CA TYR A 22 21.59 28.34 -2.64
C TYR A 22 21.48 27.35 -3.81
N ASN A 23 22.56 26.64 -4.14
CA ASN A 23 22.55 25.60 -5.17
C ASN A 23 21.66 24.42 -4.77
N ARG A 24 21.65 24.06 -3.49
CA ARG A 24 20.78 23.01 -2.94
C ARG A 24 19.31 23.39 -3.04
N ILE A 25 18.95 24.63 -2.74
CA ILE A 25 17.58 25.14 -2.88
C ILE A 25 17.13 25.07 -4.35
N ILE A 26 17.95 25.55 -5.29
CA ILE A 26 17.63 25.48 -6.73
C ILE A 26 17.42 24.02 -7.17
N ARG A 27 18.28 23.10 -6.71
CA ARG A 27 18.14 21.68 -7.02
C ARG A 27 16.85 21.09 -6.44
N LEU A 28 16.53 21.41 -5.19
CA LEU A 28 15.29 20.97 -4.55
C LEU A 28 14.05 21.50 -5.28
N GLU A 29 14.06 22.76 -5.73
CA GLU A 29 12.95 23.31 -6.50
C GLU A 29 12.80 22.66 -7.88
N GLN A 30 13.92 22.25 -8.50
CA GLN A 30 13.88 21.49 -9.75
C GLN A 30 13.34 20.09 -9.53
N ASP A 31 13.78 19.42 -8.46
CA ASP A 31 13.30 18.10 -8.08
C ASP A 31 11.80 18.15 -7.76
N VAL A 32 11.32 19.14 -7.00
CA VAL A 32 9.89 19.30 -6.70
C VAL A 32 9.08 19.47 -7.99
N ARG A 33 9.52 20.34 -8.91
CA ARG A 33 8.84 20.54 -10.20
C ARG A 33 8.81 19.26 -11.03
N GLU A 34 9.87 18.46 -10.98
CA GLU A 34 9.96 17.20 -11.68
C GLU A 34 9.05 16.13 -11.04
N LEU A 35 9.05 16.03 -9.72
CA LEU A 35 8.14 15.16 -8.98
C LEU A 35 6.68 15.53 -9.25
N GLU A 36 6.32 16.81 -9.27
CA GLU A 36 4.97 17.27 -9.60
C GLU A 36 4.55 16.84 -11.01
N ARG A 37 5.46 16.95 -11.99
CA ARG A 37 5.20 16.45 -13.34
C ARG A 37 4.97 14.94 -13.34
N GLN A 38 5.82 14.18 -12.65
CA GLN A 38 5.69 12.73 -12.56
C GLN A 38 4.38 12.31 -11.89
N VAL A 39 4.01 12.93 -10.78
CA VAL A 39 2.73 12.71 -10.10
C VAL A 39 1.56 13.02 -11.04
N SER A 40 1.61 14.13 -11.77
CA SER A 40 0.55 14.49 -12.72
C SER A 40 0.42 13.48 -13.86
N THR A 41 1.53 12.89 -14.31
CA THR A 41 1.55 11.85 -15.35
C THR A 41 0.98 10.55 -14.82
N LEU A 42 1.42 10.11 -13.65
CA LEU A 42 0.90 8.90 -12.99
C LEU A 42 -0.59 9.03 -12.67
N GLN A 43 -1.05 10.19 -12.23
CA GLN A 43 -2.48 10.44 -12.00
C GLN A 43 -3.30 10.32 -13.30
N ARG A 44 -2.78 10.85 -14.41
CA ARG A 44 -3.44 10.71 -15.72
C ARG A 44 -3.47 9.26 -16.18
N GLU A 45 -2.38 8.53 -15.98
CA GLU A 45 -2.26 7.11 -16.34
C GLU A 45 -3.21 6.24 -15.51
N ILE A 46 -3.26 6.43 -14.19
CA ILE A 46 -4.23 5.78 -13.29
C ILE A 46 -5.67 6.12 -13.73
N SER A 47 -5.94 7.38 -14.07
CA SER A 47 -7.27 7.80 -14.53
C SER A 47 -7.64 7.18 -15.88
N ALA A 48 -6.67 6.98 -16.77
CA ALA A 48 -6.85 6.29 -18.05
C ALA A 48 -7.11 4.80 -17.83
N LEU A 49 -6.31 4.13 -17.01
CA LEU A 49 -6.50 2.72 -16.63
C LEU A 49 -7.82 2.49 -15.91
N ARG A 50 -8.25 3.40 -15.03
CA ARG A 50 -9.55 3.35 -14.37
C ARG A 50 -10.71 3.48 -15.36
N ARG A 51 -10.57 4.35 -16.36
CA ARG A 51 -11.56 4.48 -17.43
C ARG A 51 -11.58 3.25 -18.33
N ASP A 52 -10.42 2.74 -18.74
CA ASP A 52 -10.30 1.53 -19.58
C ASP A 52 -10.81 0.26 -18.88
N SER A 53 -10.47 0.09 -17.60
CA SER A 53 -11.04 -0.97 -16.76
C SER A 53 -12.54 -0.81 -16.50
N GLY A 54 -13.04 0.43 -16.43
CA GLY A 54 -14.46 0.75 -16.30
C GLY A 54 -15.25 0.60 -17.61
N THR A 55 -14.65 0.81 -18.77
CA THR A 55 -15.27 0.57 -20.08
C THR A 55 -15.20 -0.90 -20.49
N ARG A 56 -14.17 -1.63 -20.04
CA ARG A 56 -14.03 -3.08 -20.28
C ARG A 56 -14.82 -3.94 -19.28
N ARG A 57 -15.27 -3.38 -18.16
CA ARG A 57 -16.12 -4.08 -17.18
C ARG A 57 -17.48 -3.38 -17.08
N LEU A 58 -18.49 -3.99 -17.70
CA LEU A 58 -19.89 -4.05 -17.28
C LEU A 58 -20.26 -3.08 -16.13
N GLY A 59 -21.01 -2.02 -16.44
CA GLY A 59 -21.80 -1.10 -15.59
C GLY A 59 -21.52 -0.98 -14.07
N PRO A 60 -21.50 0.23 -13.50
CA PRO A 60 -21.18 0.47 -12.08
C PRO A 60 -21.97 -0.39 -11.09
N GLY A 61 -23.26 -0.66 -11.36
CA GLY A 61 -24.09 -1.50 -10.50
C GLY A 61 -23.71 -2.99 -10.44
N ARG A 62 -23.07 -3.54 -11.49
CA ARG A 62 -22.63 -4.95 -11.49
C ARG A 62 -21.30 -5.12 -10.75
N ILE A 63 -20.42 -4.12 -10.82
CA ILE A 63 -19.12 -4.15 -10.13
C ILE A 63 -19.30 -3.97 -8.63
N GLU A 64 -20.19 -3.08 -8.19
CA GLU A 64 -20.53 -2.95 -6.76
C GLU A 64 -21.14 -4.23 -6.24
N SER A 65 -22.13 -4.79 -6.94
CA SER A 65 -22.75 -6.05 -6.54
C SER A 65 -21.75 -7.22 -6.50
N MET A 66 -20.85 -7.34 -7.48
CA MET A 66 -19.78 -8.37 -7.47
C MET A 66 -18.71 -8.12 -6.41
N ARG A 67 -18.36 -6.86 -6.10
CA ARG A 67 -17.42 -6.55 -5.02
C ARG A 67 -18.01 -6.88 -3.66
N THR A 68 -19.28 -6.56 -3.43
CA THR A 68 -20.01 -6.91 -2.21
C THR A 68 -20.20 -8.43 -2.10
N GLN A 69 -20.53 -9.12 -3.20
CA GLN A 69 -20.65 -10.58 -3.20
C GLN A 69 -19.31 -11.30 -2.97
N ALA A 70 -18.22 -10.78 -3.56
CA ALA A 70 -16.88 -11.30 -3.35
C ALA A 70 -16.33 -10.95 -1.96
N SER A 71 -16.71 -9.80 -1.38
CA SER A 71 -16.35 -9.41 -0.02
C SER A 71 -17.13 -10.16 1.05
N ASP A 72 -18.22 -10.85 0.70
CA ASP A 72 -19.02 -11.64 1.65
C ASP A 72 -18.83 -13.16 1.46
N ALA A 73 -18.10 -13.58 0.42
CA ALA A 73 -17.83 -14.99 0.15
C ALA A 73 -17.17 -15.70 1.33
N TRP A 74 -16.27 -15.02 2.05
CA TRP A 74 -15.64 -15.55 3.24
C TRP A 74 -16.58 -15.64 4.45
N VAL A 75 -17.80 -15.12 4.43
CA VAL A 75 -18.73 -15.29 5.57
C VAL A 75 -19.27 -16.74 5.62
N ASP A 76 -19.24 -17.46 4.50
CA ASP A 76 -19.72 -18.83 4.39
C ASP A 76 -18.70 -19.85 4.94
N ALA A 77 -19.06 -20.50 6.05
CA ALA A 77 -18.23 -21.50 6.71
C ALA A 77 -17.90 -22.73 5.85
N GLU A 78 -18.72 -23.09 4.85
CA GLU A 78 -18.40 -24.19 3.92
C GLU A 78 -17.23 -23.88 3.01
N LYS A 79 -17.01 -22.61 2.68
CA LYS A 79 -15.85 -22.20 1.89
C LYS A 79 -14.56 -22.31 2.69
N TRP A 80 -14.56 -21.97 3.97
CA TRP A 80 -13.38 -22.15 4.81
C TRP A 80 -12.97 -23.61 4.98
N ARG A 81 -13.96 -24.52 5.11
CA ARG A 81 -13.70 -25.96 5.23
C ARG A 81 -13.09 -26.59 3.97
N ARG A 82 -13.18 -25.91 2.82
CA ARG A 82 -12.58 -26.34 1.56
C ARG A 82 -11.13 -25.89 1.39
N ILE A 83 -10.62 -25.05 2.28
CA ILE A 83 -9.20 -24.63 2.27
C ILE A 83 -8.38 -25.72 2.93
N GLU A 84 -7.37 -26.18 2.21
CA GLU A 84 -6.42 -27.17 2.70
C GLU A 84 -5.09 -26.51 3.09
N ILE A 85 -4.40 -27.11 4.05
CA ILE A 85 -3.00 -26.75 4.34
C ILE A 85 -2.15 -27.09 3.11
N GLY A 86 -1.27 -26.18 2.72
CA GLY A 86 -0.48 -26.26 1.48
C GLY A 86 -1.18 -25.64 0.25
N ALA A 87 -2.45 -25.26 0.35
CA ALA A 87 -3.14 -24.56 -0.73
C ALA A 87 -2.44 -23.24 -1.08
N ARG A 88 -2.52 -22.80 -2.33
CA ARG A 88 -1.86 -21.56 -2.75
C ARG A 88 -2.71 -20.36 -2.37
N GLU A 89 -2.04 -19.22 -2.17
CA GLU A 89 -2.68 -17.93 -1.92
C GLU A 89 -3.80 -17.61 -2.93
N MET A 90 -3.59 -17.95 -4.21
CA MET A 90 -4.59 -17.70 -5.25
C MET A 90 -5.85 -18.56 -5.07
N ASP A 91 -5.70 -19.82 -4.69
CA ASP A 91 -6.84 -20.73 -4.45
C ASP A 91 -7.70 -20.22 -3.28
N VAL A 92 -7.04 -19.70 -2.24
CA VAL A 92 -7.72 -19.06 -1.10
C VAL A 92 -8.51 -17.83 -1.55
N ILE A 93 -7.91 -16.96 -2.37
CA ILE A 93 -8.55 -15.73 -2.86
C ILE A 93 -9.69 -16.06 -3.84
N GLU A 94 -9.57 -17.09 -4.67
CA GLU A 94 -10.66 -17.53 -5.55
C GLU A 94 -11.86 -18.04 -4.73
N LEU A 95 -11.60 -18.75 -3.63
CA LEU A 95 -12.62 -19.37 -2.81
C LEU A 95 -13.31 -18.37 -1.86
N LEU A 96 -12.50 -17.62 -1.11
CA LEU A 96 -12.95 -16.68 -0.08
C LEU A 96 -13.17 -15.26 -0.59
N GLY A 97 -12.64 -14.92 -1.76
CA GLY A 97 -12.52 -13.55 -2.22
C GLY A 97 -11.28 -12.83 -1.67
N PRO A 98 -11.12 -11.54 -2.05
CA PRO A 98 -9.99 -10.74 -1.58
C PRO A 98 -10.06 -10.52 -0.06
N PRO A 99 -8.92 -10.55 0.66
CA PRO A 99 -8.90 -10.28 2.08
C PRO A 99 -9.25 -8.82 2.39
N THR A 100 -9.85 -8.59 3.56
CA THR A 100 -10.10 -7.24 4.09
C THR A 100 -8.79 -6.51 4.37
N SER A 101 -7.77 -7.22 4.86
CA SER A 101 -6.45 -6.68 5.12
C SER A 101 -5.38 -7.76 5.00
N MET A 102 -4.14 -7.37 4.76
CA MET A 102 -3.00 -8.27 4.70
C MET A 102 -1.89 -7.73 5.61
N ARG A 103 -1.25 -8.62 6.36
CA ARG A 103 -0.11 -8.29 7.21
C ARG A 103 1.03 -9.28 6.98
N VAL A 104 2.25 -8.87 7.27
CA VAL A 104 3.42 -9.74 7.23
C VAL A 104 4.01 -9.80 8.64
N GLN A 105 4.19 -11.00 9.17
CA GLN A 105 4.71 -11.28 10.50
C GLN A 105 5.65 -12.48 10.45
N ASP A 106 6.87 -12.32 10.94
CA ASP A 106 7.88 -13.40 11.01
C ASP A 106 8.11 -14.15 9.69
N GLY A 107 8.12 -13.42 8.57
CA GLY A 107 8.25 -13.98 7.22
C GLY A 107 7.00 -14.69 6.69
N SER A 108 5.94 -14.77 7.50
CA SER A 108 4.63 -15.28 7.12
C SER A 108 3.71 -14.13 6.69
N ARG A 109 2.83 -14.40 5.73
CA ARG A 109 1.78 -13.48 5.28
C ARG A 109 0.46 -13.90 5.91
N ILE A 110 -0.27 -12.97 6.51
CA ILE A 110 -1.56 -13.21 7.13
C ILE A 110 -2.62 -12.46 6.32
N LEU A 111 -3.57 -13.21 5.75
CA LEU A 111 -4.77 -12.69 5.11
C LEU A 111 -5.85 -12.58 6.19
N LEU A 112 -6.30 -11.35 6.46
CA LEU A 112 -7.33 -11.08 7.43
C LEU A 112 -8.66 -10.85 6.72
N TYR A 113 -9.68 -11.58 7.16
CA TYR A 113 -11.05 -11.44 6.73
C TYR A 113 -11.87 -11.00 7.94
N ALA A 114 -12.38 -9.77 7.90
CA ALA A 114 -13.12 -9.21 9.02
C ALA A 114 -14.25 -8.31 8.53
N MET A 115 -15.36 -8.33 9.26
CA MET A 115 -16.54 -7.49 9.05
C MET A 115 -17.20 -7.16 10.39
N GLU A 116 -17.71 -5.94 10.49
CA GLU A 116 -18.51 -5.49 11.63
C GLU A 116 -19.94 -6.05 11.53
N ILE A 117 -20.41 -6.65 12.62
CA ILE A 117 -21.74 -7.22 12.79
C ILE A 117 -22.49 -6.38 13.82
N GLY A 118 -23.37 -5.49 13.35
CA GLY A 118 -24.18 -4.63 14.22
C GLY A 118 -23.37 -3.54 14.91
N SER A 119 -23.72 -3.19 16.15
CA SER A 119 -23.16 -2.04 16.88
C SER A 119 -21.93 -2.36 17.73
N SER A 120 -21.50 -3.62 17.81
CA SER A 120 -20.39 -4.00 18.70
C SER A 120 -19.70 -5.34 18.38
N GLY A 121 -20.22 -6.17 17.48
CA GLY A 121 -19.63 -7.46 17.16
C GLY A 121 -18.74 -7.40 15.94
N PHE A 122 -17.70 -8.23 15.89
CA PHE A 122 -16.88 -8.42 14.69
C PHE A 122 -16.81 -9.90 14.33
N LEU A 123 -17.19 -10.25 13.10
CA LEU A 123 -16.86 -11.55 12.55
C LEU A 123 -15.44 -11.47 11.98
N SER A 124 -14.54 -12.35 12.42
CA SER A 124 -13.16 -12.35 11.92
C SER A 124 -12.60 -13.75 11.77
N GLY A 125 -11.87 -13.98 10.68
CA GLY A 125 -11.08 -15.16 10.41
C GLY A 125 -9.77 -14.78 9.73
N SER A 126 -8.81 -15.70 9.73
CA SER A 126 -7.49 -15.45 9.13
C SER A 126 -6.90 -16.67 8.45
N VAL A 127 -6.10 -16.44 7.42
CA VAL A 127 -5.31 -17.47 6.75
C VAL A 127 -3.85 -17.04 6.81
N THR A 128 -3.02 -17.87 7.42
CA THR A 128 -1.57 -17.63 7.50
C THR A 128 -0.88 -18.43 6.42
N LEU A 129 0.00 -17.78 5.68
CA LEU A 129 0.77 -18.35 4.59
C LEU A 129 2.26 -18.19 4.83
N ARG A 130 3.02 -19.17 4.36
CA ARG A 130 4.47 -19.12 4.24
C ARG A 130 4.84 -19.57 2.85
N ASP A 131 5.73 -18.84 2.19
CA ASP A 131 6.11 -19.11 0.80
C ASP A 131 4.90 -19.20 -0.16
N ARG A 132 3.82 -18.44 0.15
CA ARG A 132 2.52 -18.40 -0.53
C ARG A 132 1.66 -19.67 -0.42
N GLU A 133 2.00 -20.56 0.49
CA GLU A 133 1.22 -21.75 0.82
C GLU A 133 0.59 -21.61 2.21
N VAL A 134 -0.64 -22.08 2.35
CA VAL A 134 -1.38 -22.02 3.60
C VAL A 134 -0.72 -22.91 4.65
N ILE A 135 -0.39 -22.36 5.81
CA ILE A 135 0.18 -23.09 6.94
C ILE A 135 -0.74 -23.12 8.17
N ALA A 136 -1.68 -22.18 8.27
CA ALA A 136 -2.67 -22.16 9.33
C ALA A 136 -3.95 -21.44 8.88
N ILE A 137 -5.07 -21.87 9.43
CA ILE A 137 -6.40 -21.35 9.12
C ILE A 137 -7.12 -21.10 10.46
N GLU A 138 -7.52 -19.85 10.70
CA GLU A 138 -8.39 -19.45 11.80
C GLU A 138 -9.79 -19.20 11.24
N LEU A 139 -10.75 -20.06 11.61
CA LEU A 139 -12.12 -19.96 11.13
C LEU A 139 -12.79 -18.66 11.60
N PRO A 140 -13.75 -18.12 10.82
CA PRO A 140 -14.52 -16.95 11.22
C PRO A 140 -15.22 -17.19 12.55
N THR A 141 -14.90 -16.38 13.54
CA THR A 141 -15.55 -16.38 14.85
C THR A 141 -16.09 -15.00 15.17
N LEU A 142 -17.25 -14.96 15.82
CA LEU A 142 -17.83 -13.73 16.33
C LEU A 142 -17.06 -13.32 17.59
N LYS A 143 -16.44 -12.15 17.54
CA LYS A 143 -15.70 -11.51 18.63
C LYS A 143 -16.47 -10.29 19.14
#